data_AF-A0A251V9G5-F1
#
_entry.id   AF-A0A251V9G5-F1
#
_cell.length_a   1.000
_cell.length_b   1.000
_cell.length_c   1.000
_cell.angle_alpha   90.00
_cell.angle_beta   90.00
_cell.angle_gamma   90.00
#
_symmetry.space_group_name_H-M   'P 1'
#
loop_
_entity.id
_entity.type
_entity.pdbx_description
1 polymer ?
#
loop_
_entity_poly.entity_id
_entity_poly.type
_entity_poly.pdbx_seq_one_letter_code
_entity_poly.pdbx_strand_id
1 'polypeptide(L)' 'MILRPVFGHLAGNTSVWKALDPVVLQATLNVTPESEQLFKSKNLENITIVPPSR' A
#
# COMPACT_ATOMS: atom_id res chain seq x y z
N MET A 1 20.09 22.94 10.70
CA MET A 1 19.73 21.69 9.99
C MET A 1 18.24 21.74 9.70
N ILE A 2 17.84 21.78 8.42
CA ILE A 2 16.41 21.83 8.03
C ILE A 2 15.93 20.39 7.87
N LEU A 3 14.90 20.00 8.64
CA LEU A 3 14.27 18.68 8.50
C LEU A 3 13.48 18.65 7.18
N ARG A 4 13.78 17.68 6.31
CA ARG A 4 13.01 17.44 5.09
C ARG A 4 11.98 16.34 5.39
N PRO A 5 10.67 16.59 5.24
CA PRO A 5 9.67 15.56 5.46
C PRO A 5 9.83 14.46 4.39
N VAL A 6 9.78 13.21 4.84
CA VAL A 6 9.76 12.04 3.96
C VAL A 6 8.33 11.53 3.92
N PHE A 7 7.75 11.44 2.72
CA PHE A 7 6.41 10.94 2.51
C PHE A 7 6.44 9.45 2.18
N GLY A 8 5.62 8.67 2.87
CA GLY A 8 5.37 7.27 2.55
C GLY A 8 4.30 7.14 1.47
N HIS A 9 4.49 6.22 0.53
CA HIS A 9 3.47 5.88 -0.46
C HIS A 9 2.63 4.71 0.05
N LEU A 10 1.30 4.86 0.00
CA LEU A 10 0.35 3.77 0.26
C LEU A 10 -0.16 3.12 -1.04
N ALA A 11 0.24 3.60 -2.20
CA ALA A 11 -0.11 3.00 -3.48
C ALA A 11 1.06 3.15 -4.46
N GLY A 12 1.01 2.40 -5.55
CA GLY A 12 2.08 2.30 -6.53
C GLY A 12 3.22 1.36 -6.12
N ASN A 13 4.20 1.27 -7.03
CA ASN A 13 5.30 0.33 -6.94
C ASN A 13 6.26 0.57 -5.76
N THR A 14 6.26 1.76 -5.17
CA THR A 14 7.05 2.14 -3.99
C THR A 14 6.23 2.05 -2.69
N SER A 15 5.03 1.48 -2.75
CA SER A 15 4.15 1.39 -1.58
C SER A 15 4.65 0.42 -0.53
N VAL A 16 4.27 0.70 0.73
CA VAL A 16 4.53 -0.20 1.85
C VAL A 16 3.90 -1.59 1.65
N TRP A 17 2.79 -1.70 0.93
CA TRP A 17 2.13 -2.98 0.64
C TRP A 17 3.00 -3.90 -0.21
N LYS A 18 3.86 -3.35 -1.08
CA LYS A 18 4.84 -4.16 -1.83
C LYS A 18 5.88 -4.79 -0.92
N ALA A 19 6.32 -4.03 0.09
CA ALA A 19 7.41 -4.38 0.98
C ALA A 19 7.01 -5.39 2.07
N LEU A 20 5.73 -5.48 2.41
CA LEU A 20 5.23 -6.43 3.39
C LEU A 20 5.17 -7.86 2.84
N ASP A 21 5.53 -8.80 3.71
CA ASP A 21 5.39 -10.23 3.47
C ASP A 21 3.89 -10.61 3.33
N PRO A 22 3.54 -11.51 2.39
CA PRO A 22 2.15 -11.93 2.19
C PRO A 22 1.46 -12.43 3.47
N VAL A 23 2.17 -13.17 4.34
CA VAL A 23 1.57 -13.73 5.57
C VAL A 23 1.23 -12.62 6.56
N VAL A 24 2.05 -11.57 6.63
CA VAL A 24 1.78 -10.39 7.47
C VAL A 24 0.53 -9.67 6.98
N LEU A 25 0.40 -9.48 5.67
CA LEU A 25 -0.78 -8.84 5.06
C LEU A 25 -2.05 -9.66 5.28
N GLN A 26 -1.99 -10.98 5.07
CA GLN A 26 -3.11 -11.90 5.29
C GLN A 26 -3.61 -11.87 6.74
N ALA A 27 -2.70 -11.96 7.70
CA ALA A 27 -3.05 -11.93 9.13
C ALA A 27 -3.59 -10.56 9.57
N THR A 28 -2.97 -9.47 9.11
CA THR A 28 -3.34 -8.11 9.52
C THR A 28 -4.70 -7.69 8.97
N LEU A 29 -4.99 -8.05 7.71
CA LEU A 29 -6.25 -7.72 7.05
C LEU A 29 -7.32 -8.80 7.22
N ASN A 30 -6.97 -9.95 7.83
CA ASN A 30 -7.82 -11.14 7.95
C ASN A 30 -8.40 -11.58 6.59
N VAL A 31 -7.52 -11.79 5.62
CA VAL A 31 -7.90 -12.13 4.23
C VAL A 31 -7.24 -13.42 3.75
N THR A 32 -7.84 -14.05 2.76
CA THR A 32 -7.26 -15.22 2.08
C THR A 32 -6.04 -14.83 1.23
N PRO A 33 -5.17 -15.79 0.86
CA PRO A 33 -4.05 -15.53 -0.05
C PRO A 33 -4.47 -14.92 -1.39
N GLU A 34 -5.60 -15.37 -1.96
CA GLU A 34 -6.12 -14.83 -3.23
C GLU A 34 -6.54 -13.36 -3.08
N SER A 35 -7.17 -13.03 -1.95
CA SER A 35 -7.59 -11.67 -1.64
C SER A 35 -6.39 -10.74 -1.38
N GLU A 36 -5.33 -11.25 -0.74
CA GLU A 36 -4.07 -10.52 -0.56
C GLU A 36 -3.38 -10.22 -1.89
N GLN A 37 -3.31 -11.20 -2.80
CA GLN A 37 -2.75 -11.01 -4.14
C GLN A 37 -3.56 -9.98 -4.94
N LEU A 38 -4.90 -10.06 -4.88
CA LEU A 38 -5.77 -9.07 -5.52
C LEU A 38 -5.55 -7.68 -4.92
N PHE A 39 -5.48 -7.57 -3.58
CA PHE A 39 -5.20 -6.32 -2.89
C PHE A 39 -3.88 -5.70 -3.35
N LYS A 40 -2.80 -6.48 -3.41
CA LYS A 40 -1.50 -5.99 -3.89
C LYS A 40 -1.57 -5.58 -5.35
N SER A 41 -2.10 -6.41 -6.25
CA SER A 41 -2.17 -6.04 -7.68
C SER A 41 -2.85 -4.67 -7.90
N LYS A 42 -3.99 -4.42 -7.25
CA LYS A 42 -4.70 -3.14 -7.37
C LYS A 42 -3.98 -1.96 -6.75
N ASN A 43 -3.32 -2.14 -5.61
CA ASN A 43 -2.61 -1.06 -4.93
C ASN A 43 -1.21 -0.80 -5.50
N LEU A 44 -0.63 -1.70 -6.31
CA LEU A 44 0.68 -1.51 -6.92
C LEU A 44 0.62 -0.86 -8.31
N GLU A 45 -0.52 -0.93 -8.99
CA GLU A 45 -0.70 -0.45 -10.36
C GLU A 45 -0.67 1.09 -10.48
N ASN A 46 -1.18 1.84 -9.51
CA ASN A 46 -1.33 3.28 -9.66
C ASN A 46 -1.14 4.06 -8.36
N ILE A 47 -0.59 5.27 -8.44
CA ILE A 47 -0.56 6.22 -7.31
C ILE A 47 -1.80 7.08 -7.42
N THR A 48 -2.91 6.64 -6.81
CA THR A 48 -4.14 7.44 -6.78
C THR A 48 -4.08 8.39 -5.57
N ILE A 49 -3.75 9.66 -5.81
CA ILE A 49 -4.01 10.72 -4.82
C ILE A 49 -5.50 11.05 -4.95
N VAL A 50 -6.32 10.60 -3.99
CA VAL A 50 -7.72 11.01 -3.91
C VAL A 50 -7.75 12.34 -3.14
N PRO A 51 -7.97 13.48 -3.81
CA PRO A 51 -8.15 14.74 -3.10
C PRO A 51 -9.43 14.64 -2.24
N PRO A 52 -9.45 15.23 -1.05
CA PRO A 52 -10.66 15.28 -0.25
C PRO A 52 -11.79 15.96 -1.04
N SER A 53 -12.98 15.36 -1.03
CA SER A 53 -14.18 15.99 -1.55
C SER A 53 -14.43 17.28 -0.75
N ARG A 54 -14.63 18.41 -1.46
CA ARG A 54 -15.13 19.64 -0.82
C ARG A 54 -16.54 19.43 -0.30
#